data_AF-A0A5J4U004-F1
#
_entry.id   AF-A0A5J4U004-F1
#
_cell.length_a   1.000
_cell.length_b   1.000
_cell.length_c   1.000
_cell.angle_alpha   90.00
_cell.angle_beta   90.00
_cell.angle_gamma   90.00
#
_symmetry.space_group_name_H-M   'P 1'
#
loop_
_entity.id
_entity.type
_entity.pdbx_description
1 polymer ?
#
loop_
_entity_poly.entity_id
_entity_poly.type
_entity_poly.pdbx_seq_one_letter_code
_entity_poly.pdbx_strand_id
1 'polypeptide(L)'
;MVIGIRIAKASNGLSQIFFSVDQAQCSGQTQGQLGAGIMIRQDNMSQEFVICLKSDYGNDDRGLRISAEGNTLSFNGCVIAGTGTSTGASNGSVNYSAGNPILWGLNSVDTNGGFYSDGPKLYWRDKPVTLGSDPP
;
A
#
# COMPACT_ATOMS: atom_id res chain seq x y z
N MET A 1 17.11 -25.66 10.55
CA MET A 1 16.61 -24.27 10.59
C MET A 1 15.41 -24.24 11.53
N VAL A 2 15.59 -23.77 12.77
CA VAL A 2 14.48 -23.63 13.71
C VAL A 2 13.95 -22.21 13.54
N ILE A 3 12.71 -22.09 13.06
CA ILE A 3 12.04 -20.82 12.80
C ILE A 3 11.27 -20.46 14.08
N GLY A 4 11.80 -19.53 14.88
CA GLY A 4 11.13 -19.04 16.08
C GLY A 4 10.32 -17.76 15.84
N ILE A 5 9.33 -17.53 16.70
CA ILE A 5 8.63 -16.24 16.84
C ILE A 5 9.07 -15.60 18.16
N ARG A 6 9.47 -14.33 18.13
CA ARG A 6 9.76 -13.55 19.35
C ARG A 6 8.78 -12.38 19.46
N ILE A 7 8.14 -12.25 20.61
CA ILE A 7 7.31 -11.11 20.98
C ILE A 7 8.08 -10.30 22.02
N ALA A 8 8.29 -9.01 21.78
CA ALA A 8 9.05 -8.15 22.68
C ALA A 8 8.37 -6.78 22.83
N LYS A 9 8.37 -6.29 24.07
CA LYS A 9 8.02 -4.90 24.40
C LYS A 9 9.25 -4.21 24.97
N ALA A 10 9.62 -3.09 24.39
CA ALA A 10 10.77 -2.30 24.81
C ALA A 10 10.34 -1.10 25.66
N SER A 11 11.24 -0.62 26.52
CA SER A 11 11.04 0.57 27.36
C SER A 11 10.96 1.86 26.56
N ASN A 12 11.44 1.86 25.32
CA ASN A 12 11.40 3.00 24.41
C ASN A 12 10.08 3.09 23.62
N GLY A 13 9.04 2.35 23.99
CA GLY A 13 7.72 2.41 23.35
C GLY A 13 7.51 1.45 22.17
N LEU A 14 8.56 0.79 21.67
CA LEU A 14 8.43 -0.21 20.62
C LEU A 14 7.75 -1.49 21.13
N SER A 15 6.85 -2.07 20.33
CA SER A 15 6.21 -3.35 20.61
C SER A 15 6.16 -4.18 19.33
N GLN A 16 6.85 -5.33 19.30
CA GLN A 16 7.19 -6.00 18.05
C GLN A 16 7.07 -7.52 18.12
N ILE A 17 6.72 -8.11 16.99
CA ILE A 17 6.74 -9.54 16.70
C ILE A 17 7.79 -9.76 15.60
N PHE A 18 8.75 -10.63 15.86
CA PHE A 18 9.79 -11.01 14.91
C PHE A 18 9.59 -12.44 14.42
N PHE A 19 9.81 -12.65 13.13
CA PHE A 19 9.76 -13.96 12.48
C PHE A 19 11.17 -14.42 12.09
N SER A 20 11.36 -15.73 11.97
CA SER A 20 12.65 -16.34 11.58
C SER A 20 13.79 -15.98 12.53
N VAL A 21 13.49 -16.06 13.82
CA VAL A 21 14.43 -15.69 14.87
C VAL A 21 15.42 -16.82 15.17
N ASP A 22 16.71 -16.51 15.21
CA ASP A 22 17.75 -17.43 15.68
C ASP A 22 17.54 -17.74 17.18
N GLN A 23 17.43 -19.02 17.51
CA GLN A 23 17.23 -19.52 18.87
C GLN A 23 18.37 -19.12 19.82
N ALA A 24 19.60 -18.95 19.31
CA ALA A 24 20.74 -18.55 20.12
C ALA A 24 20.74 -17.05 20.45
N GLN A 25 20.00 -16.25 19.69
CA GLN A 25 19.91 -14.81 19.92
C GLN A 25 18.69 -14.54 20.80
N CYS A 26 18.90 -14.04 22.01
CA CYS A 26 17.82 -13.60 22.92
C CYS A 26 17.61 -12.06 22.90
N SER A 27 18.53 -11.33 22.27
CA SER A 27 18.51 -9.88 22.11
C SER A 27 19.13 -9.50 20.76
N GLY A 28 18.80 -8.31 20.23
CA GLY A 28 19.45 -7.77 19.03
C GLY A 28 18.77 -8.03 17.68
N GLN A 29 19.33 -7.40 16.65
CA GLN A 29 18.91 -7.52 15.25
C GLN A 29 19.68 -8.68 14.60
N THR A 30 18.98 -9.53 13.85
CA THR A 30 19.60 -10.55 13.00
C THR A 30 19.24 -10.21 11.56
N GLN A 31 20.22 -10.22 10.66
CA GLN A 31 20.03 -9.79 9.27
C GLN A 31 18.92 -10.60 8.59
N GLY A 32 18.06 -9.93 7.83
CA GLY A 32 16.99 -10.58 7.07
C GLY A 32 15.73 -10.97 7.87
N GLN A 33 15.63 -10.59 9.14
CA GLN A 33 14.40 -10.80 9.91
C GLN A 33 13.30 -9.83 9.50
N LEU A 34 12.10 -10.37 9.30
CA LEU A 34 10.87 -9.60 9.20
C LEU A 34 10.33 -9.30 10.60
N GLY A 35 9.83 -8.08 10.77
CA GLY A 35 9.16 -7.64 11.98
C GLY A 35 7.82 -6.98 11.67
N ALA A 36 6.88 -7.14 12.60
CA ALA A 36 5.60 -6.47 12.59
C ALA A 36 5.36 -5.84 13.97
N GLY A 37 4.86 -4.61 14.02
CA GLY A 37 4.50 -3.99 15.29
C GLY A 37 4.45 -2.48 15.28
N ILE A 38 4.42 -1.91 16.48
CA ILE A 38 4.46 -0.46 16.70
C ILE A 38 5.91 0.02 16.66
N MET A 39 6.20 0.87 15.70
CA MET A 39 7.49 1.49 15.47
C MET A 39 7.41 2.99 15.68
N ILE A 40 8.48 3.56 16.24
CA ILE A 40 8.56 4.99 16.49
C ILE A 40 9.34 5.62 15.35
N ARG A 41 8.69 6.55 14.66
CA ARG A 41 9.31 7.43 13.68
C ARG A 41 10.32 8.35 14.37
N GLN A 42 11.54 8.45 13.84
CA GLN A 42 12.61 9.19 14.50
C GLN A 42 12.46 10.72 14.37
N ASP A 43 11.79 11.18 13.33
CA ASP A 43 11.60 12.60 13.00
C ASP A 43 10.57 13.28 13.91
N ASN A 44 9.44 12.61 14.17
CA ASN A 44 8.31 13.18 14.89
C ASN A 44 7.87 12.35 16.11
N MET A 45 8.61 11.29 16.45
CA MET A 45 8.33 10.39 17.57
C MET A 45 6.93 9.73 17.52
N SER A 46 6.31 9.67 16.34
CA SER A 46 4.99 9.07 16.16
C SER A 46 5.05 7.54 16.13
N GLN A 47 4.00 6.88 16.62
CA GLN A 47 3.91 5.43 16.71
C GLN A 47 3.12 4.86 15.54
N GLU A 48 3.79 4.29 14.56
CA GLU A 48 3.18 3.69 13.37
C GLU A 48 3.09 2.17 13.50
N PHE A 49 2.05 1.57 12.91
CA PHE A 49 2.05 0.12 12.70
C PHE A 49 2.80 -0.20 11.40
N VAL A 50 3.84 -1.01 11.50
CA VAL A 50 4.75 -1.27 10.38
C VAL A 50 5.03 -2.77 10.27
N ILE A 51 5.05 -3.27 9.03
CA ILE A 51 5.57 -4.58 8.67
C ILE A 51 6.68 -4.39 7.65
N CYS A 52 7.93 -4.66 8.05
CA CYS A 52 9.08 -4.54 7.17
C CYS A 52 10.26 -5.39 7.66
N LEU A 53 11.35 -5.39 6.89
CA LEU A 53 12.62 -5.92 7.37
C LEU A 53 13.11 -5.10 8.55
N LYS A 54 13.73 -5.76 9.54
CA LYS A 54 14.21 -5.09 10.75
C LYS A 54 15.22 -3.98 10.48
N SER A 55 16.03 -4.14 9.43
CA SER A 55 16.99 -3.14 8.95
C SER A 55 16.33 -1.88 8.40
N ASP A 56 15.06 -1.95 8.04
CA ASP A 56 14.35 -0.93 7.29
C ASP A 56 13.42 -0.09 8.19
N TYR A 57 13.45 -0.31 9.51
CA TYR A 57 12.53 0.33 10.47
C TYR A 57 12.56 1.87 10.42
N GLY A 58 13.75 2.44 10.24
CA GLY A 58 13.93 3.89 10.15
C GLY A 58 13.63 4.49 8.77
N ASN A 59 13.29 3.65 7.78
CA ASN A 59 13.10 4.08 6.40
C ASN A 59 11.60 4.11 6.08
N ASP A 60 11.08 5.31 5.81
CA ASP A 60 9.66 5.53 5.53
C ASP A 60 9.20 4.97 4.17
N ASP A 61 10.16 4.70 3.29
CA ASP A 61 9.96 4.15 1.94
C ASP A 61 10.05 2.62 1.91
N ARG A 62 9.94 1.93 3.06
CA ARG A 62 10.06 0.47 3.17
C ARG A 62 8.91 -0.17 3.94
N GLY A 63 8.41 -1.27 3.37
CA GLY A 63 7.41 -2.15 3.97
C GLY A 63 5.99 -1.59 3.92
N LEU A 64 5.08 -2.26 4.64
CA LEU A 64 3.68 -1.88 4.79
C LEU A 64 3.54 -1.03 6.05
N ARG A 65 3.00 0.19 5.94
CA ARG A 65 2.90 1.14 7.05
C ARG A 65 1.48 1.68 7.18
N ILE A 66 1.00 1.77 8.41
CA ILE A 66 -0.20 2.52 8.80
C ILE A 66 0.27 3.66 9.69
N SER A 67 -0.09 4.90 9.33
CA SER A 67 0.31 6.08 10.08
C SER A 67 -0.22 6.07 11.51
N ALA A 68 0.40 6.87 12.39
CA ALA A 68 0.10 6.85 13.82
C ALA A 68 -1.35 7.24 14.14
N GLU A 69 -1.92 8.13 13.35
CA GLU A 69 -3.32 8.55 13.41
C GLU A 69 -4.28 7.58 12.70
N GLY A 70 -3.77 6.51 12.06
CA GLY A 70 -4.55 5.47 11.41
C GLY A 70 -5.16 5.88 10.06
N ASN A 71 -4.82 7.06 9.53
CA ASN A 71 -5.44 7.61 8.34
C ASN A 71 -4.73 7.23 7.03
N THR A 72 -3.44 6.91 7.06
CA THR A 72 -2.65 6.64 5.85
C THR A 72 -2.14 5.22 5.86
N LEU A 73 -2.44 4.45 4.81
CA LEU A 73 -1.85 3.15 4.51
C LEU A 73 -0.87 3.30 3.33
N SER A 74 0.37 2.84 3.48
CA SER A 74 1.38 2.88 2.41
C SER A 74 2.18 1.58 2.28
N PHE A 75 2.72 1.33 1.09
CA PHE A 75 3.67 0.26 0.83
C PHE A 75 4.89 0.77 0.08
N ASN A 76 6.08 0.57 0.64
CA ASN A 76 7.35 1.07 0.11
C ASN A 76 7.30 2.56 -0.29
N GLY A 77 6.76 3.40 0.60
CA GLY A 77 6.62 4.85 0.37
C GLY A 77 5.45 5.26 -0.53
N CYS A 78 4.80 4.32 -1.23
CA CYS A 78 3.62 4.61 -2.04
C CYS A 78 2.35 4.55 -1.20
N VAL A 79 1.55 5.62 -1.20
CA VAL A 79 0.28 5.67 -0.47
C VAL A 79 -0.78 4.84 -1.20
N ILE A 80 -1.36 3.88 -0.48
CA ILE A 80 -2.45 3.02 -0.96
C ILE A 80 -3.81 3.65 -0.63
N ALA A 81 -3.95 4.25 0.55
CA ALA A 81 -5.17 4.94 0.98
C ALA A 81 -4.87 6.00 2.03
N GLY A 82 -5.55 7.16 1.99
CA GLY A 82 -5.58 8.08 3.13
C GLY A 82 -6.29 9.44 2.92
N THR A 83 -6.31 10.26 3.97
CA THR A 83 -7.03 11.55 3.96
C THR A 83 -6.33 12.55 3.03
N GLY A 84 -7.08 13.13 2.08
CA GLY A 84 -6.52 14.07 1.10
C GLY A 84 -5.74 13.40 -0.04
N THR A 85 -5.68 12.06 -0.08
CA THR A 85 -5.12 11.35 -1.22
C THR A 85 -6.17 11.36 -2.34
N SER A 86 -5.94 12.13 -3.40
CA SER A 86 -6.32 11.61 -4.72
C SER A 86 -5.50 10.33 -4.86
N THR A 87 -6.17 9.21 -5.13
CA THR A 87 -5.59 7.86 -5.17
C THR A 87 -4.11 7.88 -5.54
N GLY A 88 -3.24 7.42 -4.64
CA GLY A 88 -1.78 7.41 -4.79
C GLY A 88 -1.27 6.46 -5.88
N ALA A 89 -2.04 6.26 -6.94
CA ALA A 89 -1.53 5.84 -8.23
C ALA A 89 -1.66 7.04 -9.16
N SER A 90 -0.56 7.75 -9.34
CA SER A 90 -0.40 8.80 -10.34
C SER A 90 -0.63 8.30 -11.78
N ASN A 91 -0.94 7.01 -11.97
CA ASN A 91 -1.58 6.39 -13.12
C ASN A 91 -2.14 5.02 -12.67
N GLY A 92 -3.46 4.86 -12.60
CA GLY A 92 -4.12 3.55 -12.50
C GLY A 92 -4.02 2.82 -11.16
N SER A 93 -4.70 3.30 -10.12
CA SER A 93 -4.85 2.51 -8.89
C SER A 93 -5.73 1.30 -9.17
N VAL A 94 -5.25 0.14 -8.75
CA VAL A 94 -5.88 -1.17 -8.94
C VAL A 94 -7.27 -1.19 -8.28
N ASN A 95 -8.31 -1.09 -9.10
CA ASN A 95 -9.65 -1.55 -8.74
C ASN A 95 -9.69 -3.06 -8.96
N TYR A 96 -9.64 -3.84 -7.88
CA TYR A 96 -10.01 -5.25 -7.94
C TYR A 96 -11.51 -5.38 -8.27
N SER A 97 -11.86 -5.41 -9.56
CA SER A 97 -12.93 -6.31 -9.99
C SER A 97 -12.24 -7.52 -10.60
N ALA A 98 -12.38 -8.69 -9.96
CA ALA A 98 -11.97 -9.92 -10.59
C ALA A 98 -12.86 -10.13 -11.83
N GLY A 99 -12.38 -9.69 -13.00
CA GLY A 99 -12.95 -10.06 -14.29
C GLY A 99 -13.23 -8.94 -15.29
N ASN A 100 -13.27 -7.64 -14.94
CA ASN A 100 -13.47 -6.54 -15.90
C ASN A 100 -13.10 -5.16 -15.30
N PRO A 101 -11.85 -4.68 -15.44
CA PRO A 101 -11.49 -3.35 -14.96
C PRO A 101 -12.04 -2.27 -15.89
N ILE A 102 -12.98 -1.44 -15.40
CA ILE A 102 -13.29 -0.14 -16.01
C ILE A 102 -12.33 0.87 -15.40
N LEU A 103 -11.36 1.31 -16.20
CA LEU A 103 -10.39 2.33 -15.81
C LEU A 103 -11.10 3.70 -15.73
N TRP A 104 -11.05 4.33 -14.57
CA TRP A 104 -11.60 5.66 -14.31
C TRP A 104 -10.45 6.59 -13.91
N GLY A 105 -10.26 7.67 -14.66
CA GLY A 105 -9.18 8.65 -14.50
C GLY A 105 -9.17 9.68 -15.63
N LEU A 106 -8.38 10.74 -15.48
CA LEU A 106 -8.18 11.77 -16.51
C LEU A 106 -7.32 11.21 -17.65
N ASN A 107 -7.88 11.12 -18.86
CA ASN A 107 -7.20 10.74 -20.11
C ASN A 107 -6.49 9.38 -20.08
N SER A 108 -7.24 8.29 -20.29
CA SER A 108 -6.66 7.00 -20.68
C SER A 108 -6.40 6.98 -22.18
N VAL A 109 -5.25 7.50 -22.62
CA VAL A 109 -4.87 7.57 -24.04
C VAL A 109 -4.31 6.26 -24.61
N ASP A 110 -4.30 5.18 -23.82
CA ASP A 110 -3.85 3.87 -24.30
C ASP A 110 -4.79 3.34 -25.42
N THR A 111 -4.19 2.65 -26.38
CA THR A 111 -4.80 2.31 -27.66
C THR A 111 -5.18 0.83 -27.83
N ASN A 112 -4.89 -0.01 -26.85
CA ASN A 112 -5.17 -1.43 -26.91
C ASN A 112 -6.43 -1.84 -26.12
N GLY A 113 -7.58 -1.82 -26.79
CA GLY A 113 -8.83 -2.51 -26.38
C GLY A 113 -9.56 -1.93 -25.16
N GLY A 114 -10.77 -1.41 -25.34
CA GLY A 114 -11.68 -1.02 -24.25
C GLY A 114 -12.35 0.35 -24.37
N PHE A 115 -12.94 0.80 -23.24
CA PHE A 115 -13.49 2.14 -23.06
C PHE A 115 -12.38 3.15 -22.69
N TYR A 116 -12.42 4.36 -23.24
CA TYR A 116 -11.55 5.47 -22.81
C TYR A 116 -12.31 6.80 -22.75
N SER A 117 -11.81 7.78 -22.01
CA SER A 117 -12.36 9.14 -21.96
C SER A 117 -11.33 10.21 -22.30
N ASP A 118 -11.77 11.33 -22.88
CA ASP A 118 -10.97 12.55 -23.11
C ASP A 118 -11.34 13.68 -22.12
N GLY A 119 -12.00 13.30 -21.02
CA GLY A 119 -12.63 14.19 -20.04
C GLY A 119 -14.14 14.34 -20.30
N PRO A 120 -14.59 15.08 -21.32
CA PRO A 120 -16.03 15.28 -21.58
C PRO A 120 -16.75 14.07 -22.19
N LYS A 121 -16.06 13.19 -22.92
CA LYS A 121 -16.67 12.08 -23.67
C LYS A 121 -16.08 10.73 -23.27
N LEU A 122 -16.91 9.69 -23.42
CA LEU A 122 -16.52 8.28 -23.30
C LEU A 122 -16.60 7.62 -24.68
N TYR A 123 -15.59 6.83 -25.03
CA TYR A 123 -15.43 6.18 -26.32
C TYR A 123 -15.30 4.68 -26.15
N TRP A 124 -15.85 3.90 -27.08
CA TRP A 124 -15.65 2.46 -27.20
C TRP A 124 -15.13 2.14 -28.60
N ARG A 125 -14.06 1.33 -28.69
CA ARG A 125 -13.34 1.15 -29.95
C ARG A 125 -13.79 -0.07 -30.76
N ASP A 126 -14.34 -1.10 -30.12
CA ASP A 126 -14.46 -2.40 -30.78
C ASP A 126 -15.72 -2.55 -31.64
N LYS A 127 -16.80 -1.79 -31.40
CA LYS A 127 -18.07 -1.82 -32.18
C LYS A 127 -18.89 -0.51 -32.07
N PRO A 128 -19.74 -0.16 -33.05
CA PRO A 128 -20.70 0.93 -32.88
C PRO A 128 -21.66 0.62 -31.71
N VAL A 129 -21.80 1.59 -30.79
CA VAL A 129 -22.80 1.57 -29.71
C VAL A 129 -23.95 2.47 -30.13
N THR A 130 -25.13 1.90 -30.33
CA THR A 130 -26.37 2.66 -30.58
C THR A 130 -26.98 3.02 -29.23
N LEU A 131 -26.96 4.30 -28.87
CA LEU A 131 -27.71 4.82 -27.73
C LEU A 131 -29.12 5.19 -28.20
N GLY A 132 -30.14 4.55 -27.65
CA GLY A 132 -31.53 4.95 -27.86
C GLY A 132 -31.80 6.30 -27.21
N SER A 133 -32.54 7.18 -27.88
CA SER A 133 -33.06 8.40 -27.28
C SER A 133 -34.41 8.12 -26.63
N ASP A 134 -34.62 8.55 -25.38
CA ASP A 134 -35.97 8.68 -24.86
C ASP A 134 -36.69 9.81 -25.61
N PRO A 135 -37.93 9.61 -26.07
CA PRO A 135 -38.76 10.69 -26.60
C PRO A 135 -39.00 11.77 -25.53
N PRO A 136 -39.16 13.05 -25.93
CA PRO A 136 -39.38 14.16 -25.00
C PRO A 136 -40.66 14.04 -24.17
#